data_AF-A0A383BZP6-F1
#
_entry.id   AF-A0A383BZP6-F1
#
_cell.length_a   1.000
_cell.length_b   1.000
_cell.length_c   1.000
_cell.angle_alpha   90.00
_cell.angle_beta   90.00
_cell.angle_gamma   90.00
#
_symmetry.space_group_name_H-M   'P 1'
#
loop_
_entity.id
_entity.type
_entity.pdbx_description
1 polymer ?
#
loop_
_entity_poly.entity_id
_entity_poly.type
_entity_poly.pdbx_seq_one_letter_code
_entity_poly.pdbx_strand_id
1 'polypeptide(L)' 'MGEAVDQIQLVSAEVCPFAQRSRIALLEKELSFELVEISLDKKPDWFAKVSPYSKVPVLL' A
#
# COMPACT_ATOMS: atom_id res chain seq x y z
N MET A 1 10.72 -19.67 -15.06
CA MET A 1 10.23 -19.66 -13.67
C MET A 1 9.24 -18.52 -13.53
N GLY A 2 7.94 -18.81 -13.60
CA GLY A 2 6.91 -17.86 -13.22
C GLY A 2 6.47 -18.23 -11.82
N GLU A 3 7.04 -17.58 -10.81
CA GLU A 3 6.55 -17.69 -9.45
C GLU A 3 5.22 -16.93 -9.38
N ALA A 4 4.19 -17.61 -8.89
CA ALA A 4 2.89 -17.02 -8.63
C ALA A 4 3.09 -15.93 -7.58
N VAL A 5 3.17 -14.67 -8.03
CA VAL A 5 3.18 -13.53 -7.14
C VAL A 5 1.78 -13.37 -6.58
N ASP A 6 1.63 -13.70 -5.30
CA ASP A 6 0.52 -13.21 -4.47
C ASP A 6 0.41 -11.70 -4.78
N GLN A 7 -0.75 -11.24 -5.24
CA GLN A 7 -0.92 -9.85 -5.70
C GLN A 7 -0.81 -8.90 -4.51
N ILE A 8 0.42 -8.51 -4.16
CA ILE A 8 0.69 -7.58 -3.07
C ILE A 8 0.03 -6.25 -3.41
N GLN A 9 -0.89 -5.77 -2.57
CA GLN A 9 -1.49 -4.45 -2.73
C GLN A 9 -0.93 -3.51 -1.67
N LEU A 10 -0.16 -2.52 -2.10
CA LEU A 10 0.35 -1.45 -1.24
C LEU A 10 -0.64 -0.30 -1.23
N VAL A 11 -1.32 -0.11 -0.11
CA VAL A 11 -2.11 1.10 0.15
C VAL A 11 -1.19 2.22 0.60
N SER A 12 -1.09 3.25 -0.23
CA SER A 12 -0.22 4.41 -0.07
C SER A 12 -1.03 5.71 0.01
N ALA A 13 -0.42 6.77 0.55
CA ALA A 13 -0.96 8.12 0.47
C ALA A 13 0.15 9.08 0.01
N GLU A 14 -0.15 9.93 -0.97
CA GLU A 14 0.81 10.85 -1.60
C GLU A 14 1.60 11.68 -0.56
N VAL A 15 0.91 12.16 0.47
CA VAL A 15 1.45 13.03 1.51
C VAL A 15 2.22 12.28 2.62
N CYS A 16 2.25 10.94 2.62
CA CYS A 16 2.78 10.17 3.74
C CYS A 16 4.21 9.65 3.49
N PRO A 17 5.23 10.13 4.23
CA PRO A 17 6.61 9.68 4.07
C PRO A 17 6.84 8.23 4.55
N PHE A 18 5.91 7.66 5.31
CA PHE A 18 5.97 6.24 5.70
C PHE A 18 5.53 5.33 4.55
N ALA A 19 4.52 5.73 3.79
CA ALA A 19 4.04 4.95 2.64
C ALA A 19 5.04 4.94 1.48
N GLN A 20 5.70 6.07 1.24
CA GLN A 20 6.79 6.17 0.27
C GLN A 20 7.94 5.20 0.58
N ARG A 21 8.31 5.04 1.86
CA ARG A 21 9.36 4.09 2.27
C ARG A 21 9.01 2.65 1.92
N SER A 22 7.77 2.22 2.18
CA SER A 22 7.29 0.89 1.80
C SER A 22 7.29 0.68 0.29
N ARG A 23 6.87 1.69 -0.48
CA ARG A 23 6.93 1.65 -1.95
C ARG A 23 8.35 1.48 -2.46
N ILE A 24 9.30 2.27 -1.94
CA ILE A 24 10.71 2.17 -2.33
C ILE A 24 11.25 0.78 -2.00
N ALA A 25 10.96 0.25 -0.80
CA ALA A 25 11.41 -1.09 -0.42
C ALA A 25 10.89 -2.19 -1.36
N LEU A 26 9.64 -2.11 -1.82
CA LEU A 26 9.08 -3.07 -2.78
C LEU A 26 9.70 -2.92 -4.17
N LEU A 27 9.97 -1.69 -4.61
CA LEU A 27 10.66 -1.41 -5.88
C LEU A 27 12.10 -1.93 -5.88
N GLU A 28 12.85 -1.70 -4.80
CA GLU A 28 14.23 -2.19 -4.62
C GLU A 28 14.30 -3.72 -4.54
N LYS A 29 13.19 -4.38 -4.19
CA LYS A 29 13.06 -5.84 -4.18
C LYS A 29 12.54 -6.41 -5.49
N GLU A 30 12.30 -5.56 -6.50
CA GLU A 30 11.76 -5.92 -7.81
C GLU A 30 10.46 -6.73 -7.70
N LEU A 31 9.66 -6.47 -6.65
CA LEU A 31 8.40 -7.14 -6.42
C LEU A 31 7.31 -6.50 -7.28
N SER A 32 6.46 -7.33 -7.87
CA SER A 32 5.25 -6.87 -8.54
C SER A 32 4.18 -6.59 -7.48
N PHE A 33 3.77 -5.33 -7.34
CA PHE A 33 2.72 -4.91 -6.42
C PHE A 33 1.78 -3.91 -7.09
N GLU A 34 0.53 -3.90 -6.63
CA GLU A 34 -0.45 -2.90 -7.00
C GLU A 34 -0.37 -1.72 -6.01
N LEU A 35 -0.32 -0.49 -6.52
CA LEU A 35 -0.28 0.69 -5.68
C LEU A 35 -1.67 1.33 -5.63
N VAL A 36 -2.25 1.34 -4.44
CA VAL A 36 -3.57 1.91 -4.18
C VAL A 36 -3.39 3.23 -3.44
N GLU A 37 -3.54 4.35 -4.14
CA GLU A 37 -3.48 5.67 -3.54
C GLU A 37 -4.78 6.08 -2.88
N ILE A 38 -4.71 6.43 -1.59
CA ILE A 38 -5.83 6.96 -0.83
C ILE A 38 -5.55 8.37 -0.34
N SER A 39 -6.58 9.21 -0.33
CA SER A 39 -6.53 10.53 0.28
C SER A 39 -6.78 10.42 1.79
N LEU A 40 -5.89 11.01 2.61
CA LEU A 40 -6.08 11.02 4.07
C LEU A 40 -7.28 11.88 4.50
N ASP A 41 -7.65 12.87 3.69
CA ASP A 41 -8.80 13.75 3.91
C ASP A 41 -10.15 13.08 3.60
N LYS A 42 -10.16 12.15 2.65
CA LYS A 42 -11.34 11.37 2.24
C LYS A 42 -11.02 9.88 2.27
N LYS A 43 -10.85 9.34 3.47
CA LYS A 43 -10.59 7.92 3.67
C LYS A 43 -11.79 7.12 3.15
N PRO A 44 -11.59 6.19 2.21
CA PRO A 44 -12.70 5.38 1.70
C PRO A 44 -13.17 4.39 2.76
N ASP A 45 -14.46 4.06 2.78
CA ASP A 45 -15.09 3.21 3.81
C ASP A 45 -14.46 1.80 3.90
N TRP A 46 -13.92 1.29 2.79
CA TRP A 46 -13.20 0.01 2.79
C TRP A 46 -11.87 0.07 3.55
N PHE A 47 -11.23 1.24 3.63
CA PHE A 47 -9.95 1.39 4.32
C PHE A 47 -10.09 1.25 5.85
N ALA A 48 -11.22 1.70 6.41
CA ALA A 48 -11.53 1.50 7.82
C ALA A 48 -11.72 0.01 8.18
N LYS A 49 -12.16 -0.82 7.21
CA LYS A 49 -12.29 -2.28 7.38
C LYS A 49 -10.94 -2.99 7.31
N VAL A 50 -10.03 -2.46 6.51
CA VAL A 50 -8.68 -3.01 6.29
C VAL A 50 -7.73 -2.62 7.43
N SER A 51 -7.78 -1.36 7.87
CA SER A 51 -6.91 -0.82 8.92
C SER A 51 -7.77 -0.27 10.06
N PRO A 52 -7.89 -0.98 11.21
CA PRO A 52 -8.63 -0.46 12.37
C PRO A 52 -8.02 0.84 12.91
N TYR A 53 -6.74 1.09 12.63
CA TYR A 53 -6.06 2.32 12.97
C TYR A 53 -6.22 3.42 11.92
N SER A 54 -6.78 3.12 10.74
CA SER A 54 -6.91 4.05 9.61
C SER A 54 -5.60 4.79 9.29
N LYS A 55 -4.50 4.04 9.31
CA LYS A 55 -3.13 4.49 9.06
C LYS A 55 -2.56 3.77 7.85
N VAL A 56 -1.79 4.51 7.06
CA VAL A 56 -0.91 4.01 5.99
C VAL A 56 0.53 3.94 6.52
N PRO A 57 1.42 3.14 5.93
CA PRO A 57 1.19 2.16 4.85
C PRO A 57 0.42 0.92 5.31
N VAL A 58 -0.35 0.32 4.39
CA VAL A 58 -0.91 -1.02 4.56
C VAL A 58 -0.48 -1.88 3.39
N LEU A 59 -0.05 -3.10 3.68
CA LEU A 59 0.27 -4.11 2.68
C LEU A 59 -0.80 -5.21 2.82
N LEU A 60 -1.54 -5.46 1.74
CA LEU A 60 -2.53 -6.51 1.63
C LEU A 60 -1.98 -7.65 0.78
#